data_AF-A0A9E0NPY4-F1
#
_entry.id   AF-A0A9E0NPY4-F1
#
_cell.length_a   1.000
_cell.length_b   1.000
_cell.length_c   1.000
_cell.angle_alpha   90.00
_cell.angle_beta   90.00
_cell.angle_gamma   90.00
#
_symmetry.space_group_name_H-M   'P 1'
#
loop_
_entity.id
_entity.type
_entity.pdbx_description
1 polymer ?
#
loop_
_entity_poly.entity_id
_entity_poly.type
_entity_poly.pdbx_seq_one_letter_code
_entity_poly.pdbx_strand_id
1 'polypeptide(L)'
;MKKILSFNEIDIVAKKLANTLEENSVVALIGDLGTGKTSFVKAFAKELGVTENLKSPTFNYFLEYKSGRLPLYHFDVYRLSSPEEVYEVGYEDCLNSGGVILIEWANIIASELPKEYLEIKLFYHDEESRVVEINYIGNKERGEGILKNVDFSN
;
A
#
# COMPACT_ATOMS: atom_id res chain seq x y z
N MET A 1 -1.26 7.57 -13.51
CA MET A 1 -2.50 8.15 -14.14
C MET A 1 -3.51 8.51 -13.05
N LYS A 2 -4.30 9.60 -13.20
CA LYS A 2 -5.29 10.05 -12.20
C LYS A 2 -6.73 9.70 -12.60
N LYS A 3 -7.54 9.23 -11.66
CA LYS A 3 -8.97 8.94 -11.80
C LYS A 3 -9.75 9.37 -10.57
N ILE A 4 -11.04 9.71 -10.72
CA ILE A 4 -11.95 9.86 -9.59
C ILE A 4 -12.60 8.49 -9.37
N LEU A 5 -12.48 7.95 -8.16
CA LEU A 5 -13.04 6.65 -7.78
C LEU A 5 -13.87 6.79 -6.50
N SER A 6 -15.04 6.17 -6.49
CA SER A 6 -15.81 5.93 -5.27
C SER A 6 -15.06 5.00 -4.31
N PHE A 7 -15.40 5.00 -3.02
CA PHE A 7 -14.79 4.07 -2.06
C PHE A 7 -14.94 2.59 -2.45
N ASN A 8 -16.08 2.22 -3.06
CA ASN A 8 -16.28 0.85 -3.54
C ASN A 8 -15.34 0.50 -4.70
N GLU A 9 -15.06 1.44 -5.60
CA GLU A 9 -14.09 1.24 -6.68
C GLU A 9 -12.65 1.18 -6.15
N ILE A 10 -12.32 1.97 -5.13
CA ILE A 10 -11.02 1.89 -4.43
C ILE A 10 -10.84 0.51 -3.79
N ASP A 11 -11.89 -0.03 -3.16
CA ASP A 11 -11.87 -1.39 -2.60
C ASP A 11 -11.67 -2.45 -3.70
N ILE A 12 -12.28 -2.27 -4.88
CA ILE A 12 -12.07 -3.17 -6.03
C ILE A 12 -10.61 -3.11 -6.50
N VAL A 13 -10.01 -1.93 -6.56
CA VAL A 13 -8.58 -1.76 -6.88
C VAL A 13 -7.71 -2.48 -5.86
N ALA A 14 -7.97 -2.30 -4.56
CA ALA A 14 -7.23 -2.97 -3.49
C ALA A 14 -7.29 -4.50 -3.64
N LYS A 15 -8.48 -5.06 -3.93
CA LYS A 15 -8.68 -6.50 -4.15
C LYS A 15 -7.95 -7.01 -5.39
N LYS A 16 -8.06 -6.30 -6.51
CA LYS A 16 -7.33 -6.65 -7.75
C LYS A 16 -5.82 -6.69 -7.52
N LEU A 17 -5.28 -5.73 -6.76
CA LEU A 17 -3.87 -5.70 -6.38
C LEU A 17 -3.50 -6.88 -5.48
N ALA A 18 -4.33 -7.20 -4.48
CA ALA A 18 -4.07 -8.34 -3.59
C ALA A 18 -3.96 -9.69 -4.33
N ASN A 19 -4.70 -9.84 -5.42
CA ASN A 19 -4.64 -11.03 -6.27
C ASN A 19 -3.47 -11.02 -7.27
N THR A 20 -2.90 -9.86 -7.58
CA THR A 20 -1.89 -9.69 -8.63
C THR A 20 -0.47 -9.57 -8.06
N LEU A 21 -0.32 -8.92 -6.91
CA LEU A 21 0.99 -8.65 -6.32
C LEU A 21 1.65 -9.94 -5.83
N GLU A 22 2.94 -10.05 -6.10
CA GLU A 22 3.78 -11.18 -5.74
C GLU A 22 4.58 -10.88 -4.47
N GLU A 23 5.30 -11.88 -3.97
CA GLU A 23 6.23 -11.70 -2.86
C GLU A 23 7.22 -10.55 -3.10
N ASN A 24 7.62 -9.89 -2.02
CA ASN A 24 8.51 -8.73 -1.97
C ASN A 24 7.97 -7.49 -2.73
N SER A 25 6.66 -7.45 -3.02
CA SER A 25 6.03 -6.23 -3.55
C SER A 25 5.87 -5.18 -2.45
N VAL A 26 6.22 -3.93 -2.75
CA VAL A 26 6.01 -2.78 -1.87
C VAL A 26 4.96 -1.84 -2.44
N VAL A 27 3.99 -1.46 -1.61
CA VAL A 27 2.93 -0.51 -1.92
C VAL A 27 3.07 0.71 -1.02
N ALA A 28 3.38 1.86 -1.61
CA ALA A 28 3.48 3.15 -0.96
C ALA A 28 2.12 3.87 -1.02
N LEU A 29 1.43 3.97 0.11
CA LEU A 29 0.14 4.66 0.26
C LEU A 29 0.37 6.09 0.78
N ILE A 30 0.00 7.08 -0.03
CA ILE A 30 0.20 8.50 0.27
C ILE A 30 -1.15 9.22 0.21
N GLY A 31 -1.39 10.12 1.15
CA GLY A 31 -2.59 10.94 1.18
C GLY A 31 -2.87 11.45 2.59
N ASP A 32 -3.70 12.49 2.70
CA ASP A 32 -3.98 13.13 3.97
C ASP A 32 -4.77 12.23 4.94
N LEU A 33 -4.87 12.66 6.20
CA LEU A 33 -5.74 12.00 7.18
C LEU A 33 -7.17 11.91 6.63
N GLY A 34 -7.82 10.74 6.74
CA GLY A 34 -9.20 10.54 6.28
C GLY A 34 -9.37 10.27 4.78
N THR A 35 -8.28 10.19 4.01
CA THR A 35 -8.35 9.86 2.57
C THR A 35 -8.65 8.39 2.28
N GLY A 36 -8.54 7.50 3.28
CA GLY A 36 -8.93 6.08 3.16
C GLY A 36 -7.78 5.08 3.07
N LYS A 37 -6.54 5.49 3.35
CA LYS A 37 -5.33 4.63 3.33
C LYS A 37 -5.52 3.32 4.12
N THR A 38 -5.87 3.37 5.40
CA THR A 38 -6.13 2.16 6.21
C THR A 38 -7.31 1.35 5.69
N SER A 39 -8.35 1.98 5.12
CA SER A 39 -9.47 1.25 4.51
C SER A 39 -9.01 0.44 3.30
N PHE A 40 -8.15 1.03 2.46
CA PHE A 40 -7.50 0.32 1.36
C PHE A 40 -6.70 -0.89 1.85
N VAL A 41 -5.89 -0.73 2.91
CA VAL A 41 -5.12 -1.84 3.50
C VAL A 41 -6.05 -2.96 3.97
N LYS A 42 -7.16 -2.62 4.63
CA LYS A 42 -8.15 -3.61 5.09
C LYS A 42 -8.78 -4.38 3.94
N ALA A 43 -9.18 -3.68 2.87
CA ALA A 43 -9.75 -4.31 1.68
C ALA A 43 -8.72 -5.24 1.00
N PHE A 44 -7.48 -4.78 0.87
CA PHE A 44 -6.36 -5.56 0.34
C PHE A 44 -6.11 -6.82 1.17
N ALA A 45 -5.96 -6.67 2.48
CA ALA A 45 -5.63 -7.75 3.39
C ALA A 45 -6.72 -8.83 3.43
N LYS A 46 -7.99 -8.41 3.44
CA LYS A 46 -9.13 -9.34 3.38
C LYS A 46 -9.09 -10.20 2.12
N GLU A 47 -8.79 -9.60 0.97
CA GLU A 47 -8.67 -10.32 -0.30
C GLU A 47 -7.43 -11.21 -0.35
N LEU A 48 -6.32 -10.77 0.27
CA LEU A 48 -5.12 -11.58 0.44
C LEU A 48 -5.38 -12.81 1.32
N GLY A 49 -6.50 -12.86 2.05
CA GLY A 49 -6.90 -13.97 2.91
C GLY A 49 -6.44 -13.81 4.36
N VAL A 50 -6.07 -12.59 4.78
CA VAL A 50 -5.75 -12.28 6.17
C VAL A 50 -7.00 -12.45 7.03
N THR A 51 -6.90 -13.27 8.08
CA THR A 51 -8.00 -13.64 9.00
C THR A 51 -7.91 -12.94 10.34
N GLU A 52 -6.74 -12.40 10.68
CA GLU A 52 -6.51 -11.60 11.87
C GLU A 52 -7.29 -10.27 11.83
N ASN A 53 -7.57 -9.70 13.00
CA ASN A 53 -8.24 -8.40 13.07
C ASN A 53 -7.28 -7.27 12.69
N LEU A 54 -7.45 -6.69 11.49
CA LEU A 54 -6.65 -5.57 11.01
C LEU A 54 -6.92 -4.27 11.77
N LYS A 55 -5.84 -3.64 12.21
CA LYS A 55 -5.83 -2.34 12.89
C LYS A 55 -4.80 -1.44 12.22
N SER A 56 -5.01 -0.12 12.30
CA SER A 56 -3.97 0.81 11.90
C SER A 56 -2.79 0.69 12.88
N PRO A 57 -1.55 0.48 12.41
CA PRO A 57 -0.37 0.43 13.26
C PRO A 57 0.11 1.81 13.70
N THR A 58 -0.72 2.87 13.65
CA THR A 58 -0.34 4.27 13.95
C THR A 58 0.43 4.47 15.28
N PHE A 59 0.28 3.58 16.27
CA PHE A 59 1.05 3.61 17.53
C PHE A 59 2.13 2.52 17.63
N ASN A 60 2.02 1.46 16.85
CA ASN A 60 2.97 0.35 16.84
C ASN A 60 4.00 0.47 15.71
N TYR A 61 3.81 1.43 14.79
CA TYR A 61 4.52 1.67 13.53
C TYR A 61 4.42 0.53 12.50
N PHE A 62 4.31 -0.70 12.97
CA PHE A 62 4.32 -1.93 12.20
C PHE A 62 3.40 -2.99 12.79
N LEU A 63 2.69 -3.72 11.94
CA LEU A 63 1.99 -4.96 12.27
C LEU A 63 2.24 -5.99 11.17
N GLU A 64 2.48 -7.23 11.58
CA GLU A 64 2.62 -8.39 10.70
C GLU A 64 1.38 -9.27 10.78
N TYR A 65 0.92 -9.73 9.62
CA TYR A 65 -0.14 -10.71 9.48
C TYR A 65 0.36 -11.89 8.65
N LYS A 66 0.29 -13.11 9.17
CA LYS A 66 0.91 -14.30 8.56
C LYS A 66 -0.07 -15.20 7.83
N SER A 67 -1.36 -15.01 8.05
CA SER A 67 -2.38 -15.76 7.31
C SER A 67 -2.62 -15.17 5.91
N GLY A 68 -3.31 -15.94 5.06
CA GLY A 68 -3.56 -15.58 3.67
C GLY A 68 -2.57 -16.24 2.70
N ARG A 69 -2.60 -15.76 1.45
CA ARG A 69 -1.75 -16.25 0.37
C ARG A 69 -0.29 -15.86 0.54
N LEU A 70 -0.04 -14.68 1.10
CA LEU A 70 1.27 -14.13 1.42
C LEU A 70 1.19 -13.41 2.78
N PRO A 71 2.29 -13.36 3.57
CA PRO A 71 2.36 -12.47 4.71
C PRO A 71 2.12 -11.02 4.30
N LEU A 72 1.40 -10.27 5.13
CA LEU A 72 1.20 -8.83 4.97
C LEU A 72 1.97 -8.09 6.06
N TYR A 73 2.83 -7.17 5.63
CA TYR A 73 3.57 -6.25 6.47
C TYR A 73 2.94 -4.86 6.34
N HIS A 74 2.22 -4.43 7.37
CA HIS A 74 1.53 -3.15 7.38
C HIS A 74 2.31 -2.14 8.22
N PHE A 75 2.82 -1.10 7.57
CA PHE A 75 3.49 0.02 8.21
C PHE A 75 2.60 1.28 8.17
N ASP A 76 2.65 2.07 9.25
CA ASP A 76 2.14 3.45 9.29
C ASP A 76 3.26 4.32 9.87
N VAL A 77 3.92 5.06 8.98
CA VAL A 77 5.13 5.84 9.32
C VAL A 77 4.83 7.30 9.63
N TYR A 78 3.55 7.66 9.84
CA TYR A 78 3.12 9.04 10.11
C TYR A 78 3.89 9.75 11.22
N ARG A 79 4.35 8.98 12.22
CA ARG A 79 4.99 9.48 13.44
C ARG A 79 6.52 9.41 13.42
N LEU A 80 7.13 8.87 12.36
CA LEU A 80 8.59 8.88 12.26
C LEU A 80 9.10 10.31 12.07
N SER A 81 10.19 10.63 12.76
CA SER A 81 10.80 11.97 12.72
C SER A 81 11.86 12.09 11.62
N SER A 82 12.40 10.97 11.15
CA SER A 82 13.28 10.90 9.99
C SER A 82 12.99 9.65 9.14
N PRO A 83 13.36 9.65 7.85
CA PRO A 83 13.21 8.49 6.97
C PRO A 83 13.87 7.22 7.52
N GLU A 84 15.06 7.36 8.12
CA GLU A 84 15.90 6.25 8.57
C GLU A 84 15.34 5.51 9.79
N GLU A 85 14.47 6.14 10.58
CA GLU A 85 13.80 5.49 11.73
C GLU A 85 12.94 4.29 11.31
N VAL A 86 12.60 4.17 10.02
CA VAL A 86 11.86 3.02 9.50
C VAL A 86 12.61 1.69 9.72
N TYR A 87 13.94 1.73 9.74
CA TYR A 87 14.77 0.56 10.00
C TYR A 87 14.67 0.10 11.45
N GLU A 88 14.49 1.03 12.39
CA GLU A 88 14.34 0.71 13.82
C GLU A 88 13.02 -0.01 14.12
N VAL A 89 12.02 0.12 13.24
CA VAL A 89 10.70 -0.52 13.38
C VAL A 89 10.54 -1.80 12.55
N GLY A 90 11.65 -2.36 12.04
CA GLY A 90 11.68 -3.68 11.40
C GLY A 90 11.46 -3.67 9.88
N TYR A 91 11.66 -2.53 9.21
CA TYR A 91 11.50 -2.44 7.76
C TYR A 91 12.49 -3.31 6.98
N GLU A 92 13.77 -3.33 7.39
CA GLU A 92 14.82 -4.08 6.70
C GLU A 92 14.53 -5.58 6.66
N ASP A 93 14.05 -6.13 7.78
CA ASP A 93 13.70 -7.54 7.92
C ASP A 93 12.55 -7.97 6.99
N CYS A 94 11.68 -7.02 6.60
CA CYS A 94 10.50 -7.30 5.77
C CYS A 94 10.77 -7.26 4.26
N LEU A 95 11.80 -6.54 3.80
CA LEU A 95 12.04 -6.28 2.36
C LEU A 95 12.24 -7.56 1.52
N ASN A 96 12.71 -8.65 2.15
CA ASN A 96 13.01 -9.92 1.47
C ASN A 96 12.42 -11.14 2.20
N SER A 97 11.40 -10.96 3.02
CA SER A 97 10.80 -12.03 3.83
C SER A 97 9.67 -12.78 3.11
N GLY A 98 9.44 -12.52 1.82
CA GLY A 98 8.47 -13.27 1.01
C GLY A 98 7.02 -12.80 1.13
N GLY A 99 6.77 -11.65 1.76
CA GLY A 99 5.43 -11.06 1.91
C GLY A 99 5.19 -9.83 1.03
N VAL A 100 4.05 -9.17 1.23
CA VAL A 100 3.74 -7.87 0.62
C VAL A 100 3.80 -6.79 1.69
N ILE A 101 4.43 -5.66 1.38
CA ILE A 101 4.56 -4.53 2.28
C ILE A 101 3.61 -3.41 1.85
N LEU A 102 2.71 -2.97 2.74
CA LEU A 102 1.88 -1.78 2.56
C LEU A 102 2.30 -0.72 3.57
N ILE A 103 2.68 0.46 3.09
CA ILE A 103 3.23 1.55 3.90
C ILE A 103 2.33 2.78 3.78
N GLU A 104 1.61 3.12 4.85
CA GLU A 104 0.88 4.37 4.95
C GLU A 104 1.84 5.54 5.24
N TRP A 105 1.58 6.70 4.64
CA TRP A 105 2.41 7.90 4.73
C TRP A 105 3.83 7.70 4.19
N ALA A 106 3.98 6.84 3.18
CA ALA A 106 5.25 6.46 2.58
C ALA A 106 6.10 7.64 2.07
N ASN A 107 5.50 8.82 1.84
CA ASN A 107 6.23 10.04 1.49
C ASN A 107 7.19 10.52 2.59
N ILE A 108 6.98 10.11 3.85
CA ILE A 108 7.88 10.43 4.97
C ILE A 108 9.21 9.69 4.84
N ILE A 109 9.18 8.48 4.28
CA ILE A 109 10.35 7.61 4.10
C ILE A 109 10.79 7.52 2.63
N ALA A 110 10.49 8.54 1.83
CA ALA A 110 10.65 8.47 0.37
C ALA A 110 12.08 8.12 -0.09
N SER A 111 13.11 8.47 0.69
CA SER A 111 14.51 8.11 0.44
C SER A 111 14.84 6.65 0.73
N GLU A 112 14.06 6.00 1.60
CA GLU A 112 14.29 4.61 2.04
C GLU A 112 13.42 3.60 1.31
N LEU A 113 12.47 4.06 0.46
CA LEU A 113 11.69 3.17 -0.40
C LEU A 113 12.61 2.39 -1.35
N PRO A 114 12.27 1.14 -1.70
CA PRO A 114 13.07 0.33 -2.61
C PRO A 114 13.09 0.94 -4.01
N LYS A 115 13.96 0.40 -4.86
CA LYS A 115 14.04 0.80 -6.29
C LYS A 115 12.75 0.52 -7.06
N GLU A 116 11.97 -0.47 -6.63
CA GLU A 116 10.71 -0.85 -7.26
C GLU A 116 9.57 -0.84 -6.26
N TYR A 117 8.50 -0.09 -6.55
CA TYR A 117 7.29 -0.06 -5.72
C TYR A 117 6.09 0.44 -6.51
N LEU A 118 4.90 0.09 -6.02
CA LEU A 118 3.64 0.66 -6.47
C LEU A 118 3.29 1.87 -5.61
N GLU A 119 3.21 3.04 -6.21
CA GLU A 119 2.78 4.28 -5.57
C GLU A 119 1.27 4.48 -5.77
N ILE A 120 0.54 4.70 -4.68
CA ILE A 120 -0.89 5.02 -4.69
C ILE A 120 -1.10 6.31 -3.89
N LYS A 121 -1.53 7.37 -4.58
CA LYS A 121 -1.86 8.66 -3.95
C LYS A 121 -3.38 8.85 -3.91
N LEU A 122 -3.90 9.20 -2.74
CA LEU A 122 -5.32 9.45 -2.48
C LEU A 122 -5.51 10.92 -2.11
N PHE A 123 -6.38 11.62 -2.83
CA PHE A 123 -6.73 13.02 -2.57
C PHE A 123 -8.25 13.18 -2.37
N TYR A 124 -8.64 14.15 -1.56
CA TYR A 124 -10.04 14.51 -1.39
C TYR A 124 -10.70 14.93 -2.71
N HIS A 125 -11.93 14.46 -2.93
CA HIS A 125 -12.80 14.90 -4.03
C HIS A 125 -14.16 15.32 -3.47
N ASP A 126 -14.92 14.38 -2.90
CA ASP A 126 -16.19 14.61 -2.21
C ASP A 126 -16.42 13.60 -1.07
N GLU A 127 -17.65 13.49 -0.57
CA GLU A 127 -18.02 12.62 0.55
C GLU A 127 -17.93 11.12 0.23
N GLU A 128 -18.05 10.71 -1.04
CA GLU A 128 -18.15 9.30 -1.44
C GLU A 128 -16.98 8.83 -2.33
N SER A 129 -16.11 9.76 -2.76
CA SER A 129 -15.04 9.49 -3.72
C SER A 129 -13.72 10.18 -3.39
N ARG A 130 -12.65 9.71 -4.04
CA ARG A 130 -11.31 10.28 -3.98
C ARG A 130 -10.75 10.41 -5.39
N VAL A 131 -9.88 11.40 -5.59
CA VAL A 131 -8.96 11.35 -6.73
C VAL A 131 -7.86 10.36 -6.37
N VAL A 132 -7.69 9.34 -7.19
CA VAL A 132 -6.70 8.28 -7.03
C VAL A 132 -5.68 8.39 -8.15
N GLU A 133 -4.41 8.39 -7.79
CA GLU A 133 -3.29 8.30 -8.71
C GLU A 133 -2.51 7.02 -8.42
N ILE A 134 -2.29 6.19 -9.44
CA ILE A 134 -1.47 4.99 -9.33
C ILE A 134 -0.33 5.06 -10.34
N ASN A 135 0.88 4.83 -9.84
CA ASN A 135 2.12 4.78 -10.63
C ASN A 135 2.96 3.58 -10.16
N TYR A 136 3.70 2.96 -11.08
CA TYR A 136 4.71 1.98 -10.72
C TYR A 136 6.09 2.58 -10.95
N ILE A 137 6.95 2.51 -9.95
CA ILE A 137 8.34 3.00 -9.99
C ILE A 137 9.25 1.77 -10.15
N GLY A 138 10.24 1.85 -11.04
CA GLY A 138 11.16 0.75 -11.31
C GLY A 138 10.97 0.10 -12.68
N ASN A 139 10.83 -1.22 -12.72
CA ASN A 139 10.68 -1.99 -13.96
C ASN A 139 9.38 -1.66 -14.70
N LYS A 140 9.51 -1.14 -15.93
CA LYS A 140 8.37 -0.67 -16.74
C LYS A 140 7.42 -1.79 -17.16
N GLU A 141 7.94 -2.94 -17.60
CA GLU A 141 7.12 -4.06 -18.09
C GLU A 141 6.26 -4.65 -16.97
N ARG A 142 6.88 -4.84 -15.80
CA ARG A 142 6.16 -5.26 -14.58
C ARG A 142 5.09 -4.23 -14.20
N GLY A 143 5.44 -2.95 -14.23
CA GLY A 143 4.53 -1.86 -13.94
C GLY A 143 3.32 -1.81 -14.87
N GLU A 144 3.53 -1.94 -16.19
CA GLU A 144 2.45 -1.96 -17.18
C GLU A 144 1.48 -3.12 -16.94
N GLY A 145 1.99 -4.31 -16.63
CA GLY A 145 1.16 -5.47 -16.27
C GLY A 145 0.28 -5.20 -15.05
N ILE A 146 0.86 -4.70 -13.97
CA ILE A 146 0.12 -4.36 -12.73
C ILE A 146 -0.92 -3.27 -13.00
N LEU A 147 -0.53 -2.19 -13.66
CA LEU A 147 -1.42 -1.04 -13.93
C LEU A 147 -2.58 -1.43 -14.84
N LYS A 148 -2.36 -2.30 -15.83
CA LYS A 148 -3.44 -2.83 -16.68
C LYS A 148 -4.45 -3.63 -15.88
N ASN A 149 -4.01 -4.46 -14.92
CA ASN A 149 -4.92 -5.29 -14.11
C ASN A 149 -5.88 -4.47 -13.25
N VAL A 150 -5.46 -3.28 -12.81
CA VAL A 150 -6.30 -2.36 -12.03
C VAL A 150 -7.02 -1.30 -12.86
N ASP A 151 -6.98 -1.40 -14.19
CA ASP A 151 -7.54 -0.42 -15.11
C ASP A 151 -6.86 0.98 -15.00
N PHE A 152 -5.58 1.04 -14.63
CA PHE A 152 -4.76 2.27 -14.61
C PHE A 152 -3.68 2.30 -15.72
N SER A 153 -3.84 1.53 -16.78
CA SER A 153 -3.05 1.68 -18.02
C SER A 153 -3.54 2.88 -18.85
N ASN A 154 -2.62 3.53 -19.58
CA ASN A 154 -2.94 4.53 -20.59
C ASN A 154 -3.75 3.95 -21.76
#